data_AF-A0A4V3WKG3-F1
#
_entry.id   AF-A0A4V3WKG3-F1
#
_cell.length_a   1.000
_cell.length_b   1.000
_cell.length_c   1.000
_cell.angle_alpha   90.00
_cell.angle_beta   90.00
_cell.angle_gamma   90.00
#
_symmetry.space_group_name_H-M   'P 1'
#
loop_
_entity.id
_entity.type
_entity.pdbx_description
1 polymer ?
#
loop_
_entity_poly.entity_id
_entity_poly.type
_entity_poly.pdbx_seq_one_letter_code
_entity_poly.pdbx_strand_id
1 'polypeptide(L)'
;MLNALTGGNATPATNELGLQIRWLCPLKEVKSWKKIDQSIKDTVLQAVLDKFEIGEDFHTDQQAQEIVDTKAYFLYKDWRYTLKQRFKKIVEKGVNDPYSHSPIGVCLDDWKHMIDVAWKDASHLKRSKAGKANMSLLPYNHTSGSRSFPIAMSLMDAMVNLQATVTDAGIPLTHEELSRQVLR
;
A
#
# COMPACT_ATOMS: atom_id res chain seq x y z
N MET A 1 0.07 12.97 -21.26
CA MET A 1 -0.03 11.50 -21.38
C MET A 1 0.83 10.88 -20.28
N LEU A 2 0.32 9.87 -19.60
CA LEU A 2 0.82 9.24 -18.36
C LEU A 2 2.19 8.53 -18.52
N ASN A 3 3.31 9.23 -18.35
CA ASN A 3 4.65 8.62 -18.56
C ASN A 3 5.67 8.69 -17.43
N ALA A 4 5.40 9.31 -16.28
CA ALA A 4 6.41 9.48 -15.24
C ALA A 4 6.99 8.14 -14.70
N LEU A 5 6.19 7.08 -14.65
CA LEU A 5 6.65 5.74 -14.26
C LEU A 5 6.03 4.67 -15.18
N THR A 6 6.08 4.86 -16.49
CA THR A 6 5.66 3.85 -17.47
C THR A 6 6.83 3.49 -18.39
N GLY A 7 6.74 2.35 -19.08
CA GLY A 7 7.82 1.87 -19.96
C GLY A 7 8.93 1.06 -19.25
N GLY A 8 10.00 0.72 -19.98
CA GLY A 8 11.02 -0.25 -19.54
C GLY A 8 11.79 0.16 -18.27
N ASN A 9 11.88 1.45 -17.98
CA ASN A 9 12.60 1.97 -16.82
C ASN A 9 11.73 2.14 -15.57
N ALA A 10 10.41 1.92 -15.66
CA ALA A 10 9.48 2.10 -14.54
C ALA A 10 9.79 1.20 -13.33
N THR A 11 10.11 -0.08 -13.60
CA THR A 11 10.45 -1.05 -12.55
C THR A 11 11.80 -0.73 -11.90
N PRO A 12 12.90 -0.51 -12.66
CA PRO A 12 14.15 -0.01 -12.10
C PRO A 12 14.00 1.25 -11.24
N ALA A 13 13.31 2.29 -11.73
CA ALA A 13 13.11 3.54 -11.00
C ALA A 13 12.31 3.34 -9.70
N THR A 14 11.27 2.50 -9.75
CA THR A 14 10.50 2.12 -8.55
C THR A 14 11.37 1.39 -7.52
N ASN A 15 12.25 0.50 -7.97
CA ASN A 15 13.13 -0.26 -7.09
C ASN A 15 14.15 0.66 -6.41
N GLU A 16 14.75 1.59 -7.18
CA GLU A 16 15.64 2.61 -6.65
C GLU A 16 14.92 3.50 -5.63
N LEU A 17 13.73 4.01 -5.96
CA LEU A 17 12.91 4.77 -5.02
C LEU A 17 12.68 4.00 -3.72
N GLY A 18 12.33 2.72 -3.81
CA GLY A 18 12.17 1.85 -2.64
C GLY A 18 13.47 1.63 -1.85
N LEU A 19 14.63 1.60 -2.50
CA LEU A 19 15.93 1.52 -1.83
C LEU A 19 16.24 2.82 -1.09
N GLN A 20 16.10 3.97 -1.75
CA GLN A 20 16.35 5.28 -1.16
C GLN A 20 15.44 5.55 0.04
N ILE A 21 14.15 5.17 -0.06
CA ILE A 21 13.22 5.23 1.07
C ILE A 21 13.73 4.42 2.27
N ARG A 22 14.27 3.22 2.05
CA ARG A 22 14.77 2.37 3.16
C ARG A 22 16.04 2.89 3.81
N TRP A 23 16.86 3.63 3.07
CA TRP A 23 18.11 4.18 3.58
C TRP A 23 17.94 5.53 4.25
N LEU A 24 17.09 6.40 3.70
CA LEU A 24 17.01 7.80 4.11
C LEU A 24 15.81 8.10 5.01
N CYS A 25 14.71 7.35 4.89
CA CYS A 25 13.49 7.69 5.62
C CYS A 25 13.49 7.16 7.06
N PRO A 26 13.08 8.00 8.03
CA PRO A 26 13.00 7.58 9.42
C PRO A 26 11.88 6.57 9.65
N LEU A 27 12.16 5.60 10.53
CA LEU A 27 11.14 4.68 11.06
C LEU A 27 10.62 5.12 12.42
N LYS A 28 11.47 5.76 13.22
CA LYS A 28 11.15 6.33 14.54
C LYS A 28 10.29 7.58 14.38
N GLU A 29 9.27 7.70 15.24
CA GLU A 29 8.38 8.88 15.38
C GLU A 29 7.48 9.20 14.16
N VAL A 30 7.89 8.85 12.95
CA VAL A 30 7.14 9.06 11.71
C VAL A 30 6.34 7.81 11.34
N LYS A 31 5.00 7.95 11.31
CA LYS A 31 4.09 6.82 11.02
C LYS A 31 3.64 6.74 9.55
N SER A 32 3.94 7.76 8.74
CA SER A 32 3.46 7.87 7.36
C SER A 32 4.41 8.72 6.52
N TRP A 33 4.58 8.36 5.24
CA TRP A 33 5.32 9.15 4.26
C TRP A 33 4.87 10.61 4.20
N LYS A 34 3.56 10.85 4.34
CA LYS A 34 2.99 12.20 4.37
C LYS A 34 3.55 13.10 5.48
N LYS A 35 4.09 12.50 6.55
CA LYS A 35 4.67 13.19 7.71
C LYS A 35 6.20 13.23 7.71
N ILE A 36 6.84 12.67 6.68
CA ILE A 36 8.29 12.78 6.51
C ILE A 36 8.60 14.23 6.13
N ASP A 37 9.71 14.74 6.65
CA ASP A 37 10.20 16.07 6.34
C ASP A 37 10.44 16.23 4.84
N GLN A 38 10.11 17.40 4.30
CA GLN A 38 10.21 17.63 2.86
C GLN A 38 11.65 17.51 2.36
N SER A 39 12.65 17.95 3.15
CA SER A 39 14.07 17.83 2.75
C SER A 39 14.52 16.38 2.55
N ILE A 40 13.99 15.45 3.35
CA ILE A 40 14.27 14.01 3.20
C ILE A 40 13.60 13.48 1.94
N LYS A 41 12.34 13.88 1.67
CA LYS A 41 11.64 13.47 0.44
C LYS A 41 12.35 13.99 -0.80
N ASP A 42 12.81 15.24 -0.77
CA ASP A 42 13.54 15.87 -1.87
C ASP A 42 14.88 15.14 -2.09
N THR A 43 15.58 14.77 -1.03
CA THR A 43 16.82 13.98 -1.12
C THR A 43 16.58 12.60 -1.74
N VAL A 44 15.53 11.90 -1.30
CA VAL A 44 15.12 10.60 -1.87
C VAL A 44 14.79 10.74 -3.35
N LEU A 45 14.08 11.80 -3.72
CA LEU A 45 13.64 12.06 -5.07
C LEU A 45 14.82 12.42 -5.99
N GLN A 46 15.71 13.29 -5.53
CA GLN A 46 16.92 13.67 -6.26
C GLN A 46 17.77 12.45 -6.57
N ALA A 47 17.98 11.54 -5.60
CA ALA A 47 18.74 10.31 -5.83
C ALA A 47 18.14 9.38 -6.91
N VAL A 48 16.82 9.47 -7.15
CA VAL A 48 16.16 8.76 -8.25
C VAL A 48 16.35 9.52 -9.56
N LEU A 49 16.17 10.84 -9.57
CA LEU A 49 16.33 11.68 -10.75
C LEU A 49 17.77 11.70 -11.28
N ASP A 50 18.76 11.56 -10.40
CA ASP A 50 20.18 11.44 -10.78
C ASP A 50 20.47 10.17 -11.61
N LYS A 51 19.59 9.17 -11.56
CA LYS A 51 19.74 7.88 -12.24
C LYS A 51 18.72 7.63 -13.35
N PHE A 52 17.57 8.29 -13.27
CA PHE A 52 16.42 8.04 -14.14
C PHE A 52 15.80 9.36 -14.60
N GLU A 53 15.62 9.49 -15.91
CA GLU A 53 14.81 10.56 -16.48
C GLU A 53 13.31 10.23 -16.26
N ILE A 54 12.61 11.11 -15.57
CA ILE A 54 11.18 10.99 -15.25
C ILE A 54 10.43 12.13 -15.94
N GLY A 55 9.74 11.82 -17.05
CA GLY A 55 9.08 12.85 -17.87
C GLY A 55 10.07 13.71 -18.66
N GLU A 56 9.58 14.76 -19.32
CA GLU A 56 10.42 15.71 -20.07
C GLU A 56 11.04 16.78 -19.13
N ASP A 57 10.26 17.28 -18.17
CA ASP A 57 10.72 18.17 -17.11
C ASP A 57 9.96 17.84 -15.81
N PHE A 58 10.60 17.04 -14.96
CA PHE A 58 10.00 16.57 -13.71
C PHE A 58 9.60 17.72 -12.78
N HIS A 59 10.39 18.81 -12.74
CA HIS A 59 10.17 19.89 -11.78
C HIS A 59 8.97 20.78 -12.16
N THR A 60 8.58 20.80 -13.43
CA THR A 60 7.38 21.52 -13.89
C THR A 60 6.17 20.61 -14.11
N ASP A 61 6.37 19.30 -14.23
CA ASP A 61 5.29 18.32 -14.36
C ASP A 61 4.67 17.94 -12.99
N GLN A 62 3.62 18.66 -12.60
CA GLN A 62 2.85 18.38 -11.38
C GLN A 62 2.27 16.95 -11.37
N GLN A 63 1.85 16.43 -12.53
CA GLN A 63 1.28 15.09 -12.60
C GLN A 63 2.36 14.02 -12.32
N ALA A 64 3.57 14.21 -12.86
CA ALA A 64 4.70 13.34 -12.57
C ALA A 64 5.07 13.35 -11.08
N GLN A 65 5.09 14.53 -10.46
CA GLN A 65 5.38 14.68 -9.03
C GLN A 65 4.34 13.96 -8.17
N GLU A 66 3.05 14.11 -8.46
CA GLU A 66 1.96 13.43 -7.74
C GLU A 66 2.03 11.91 -7.88
N ILE A 67 2.37 11.41 -9.08
CA ILE A 67 2.55 9.97 -9.33
C ILE A 67 3.72 9.42 -8.49
N VAL A 68 4.86 10.11 -8.48
CA VAL A 68 6.04 9.66 -7.72
C VAL A 68 5.79 9.76 -6.21
N ASP A 69 5.19 10.82 -5.71
CA ASP A 69 4.84 10.96 -4.29
C ASP A 69 3.85 9.87 -3.84
N THR A 70 2.84 9.61 -4.66
CA THR A 70 1.88 8.52 -4.42
C THR A 70 2.59 7.16 -4.37
N LYS A 71 3.53 6.92 -5.29
CA LYS A 71 4.32 5.69 -5.31
C LYS A 71 5.20 5.57 -4.07
N ALA A 72 5.88 6.64 -3.67
CA ALA A 72 6.72 6.69 -2.48
C ALA A 72 5.91 6.43 -1.20
N TYR A 73 4.70 7.01 -1.11
CA TYR A 73 3.77 6.73 -0.02
C TYR A 73 3.44 5.24 0.09
N PHE A 74 3.13 4.58 -1.02
CA PHE A 74 2.83 3.15 -1.03
C PHE A 74 4.05 2.30 -0.67
N LEU A 75 5.23 2.61 -1.20
CA LEU A 75 6.48 1.90 -0.90
C LEU A 75 6.87 2.01 0.58
N TYR A 76 6.79 3.20 1.16
CA TYR A 76 7.06 3.41 2.59
C TYR A 76 6.06 2.63 3.46
N LYS A 77 4.77 2.70 3.12
CA LYS A 77 3.72 1.95 3.82
C LYS A 77 3.96 0.44 3.76
N ASP A 78 4.30 -0.08 2.58
CA ASP A 78 4.56 -1.50 2.36
C ASP A 78 5.82 -1.99 3.07
N TRP A 79 6.88 -1.17 3.09
CA TRP A 79 8.09 -1.47 3.87
C TRP A 79 7.77 -1.65 5.36
N ARG A 80 7.05 -0.69 5.97
CA ARG A 80 6.62 -0.80 7.38
C ARG A 80 5.74 -2.02 7.62
N TYR A 81 4.87 -2.36 6.67
CA TYR A 81 4.05 -3.56 6.74
C TYR A 81 4.91 -4.83 6.70
N THR A 82 5.87 -4.91 5.81
CA THR A 82 6.82 -6.04 5.70
C THR A 82 7.61 -6.24 6.99
N LEU A 83 8.07 -5.16 7.62
CA LEU A 83 8.73 -5.21 8.94
C LEU A 83 7.82 -5.82 10.01
N LYS A 84 6.54 -5.42 10.04
CA LYS A 84 5.55 -6.00 10.95
C LYS A 84 5.31 -7.48 10.69
N GLN A 85 5.28 -7.90 9.43
CA GLN A 85 5.11 -9.31 9.08
C GLN A 85 6.33 -10.15 9.47
N ARG A 86 7.55 -9.61 9.32
CA ARG A 86 8.77 -10.26 9.82
C ARG A 86 8.72 -10.46 11.33
N PHE A 87 8.34 -9.43 12.08
CA PHE A 87 8.18 -9.53 13.53
C PHE A 87 7.18 -10.64 13.93
N LYS A 88 6.00 -10.67 13.31
CA LYS A 88 5.01 -11.72 13.56
C LYS A 88 5.56 -13.12 13.31
N LYS A 89 6.27 -13.31 12.18
CA LYS A 89 6.90 -14.60 11.85
C LYS A 89 7.95 -15.02 12.89
N ILE A 90 8.70 -14.07 13.44
CA ILE A 90 9.68 -14.34 14.51
C ILE A 90 8.96 -14.82 15.78
N VAL A 91 7.88 -14.14 16.15
CA VAL A 91 7.04 -14.52 17.31
C VAL A 91 6.36 -15.87 17.11
N GLU A 92 5.79 -16.13 15.93
CA GLU A 92 5.16 -17.40 15.57
C GLU A 92 6.13 -18.58 15.62
N LYS A 93 7.40 -18.36 15.29
CA LYS A 93 8.47 -19.36 15.40
C LYS A 93 8.93 -19.62 16.85
N GLY A 94 8.40 -18.90 17.83
CA GLY A 94 8.77 -19.07 19.24
C GLY A 94 10.20 -18.63 19.56
N VAL A 95 10.76 -17.68 18.81
CA VAL A 95 12.11 -17.16 19.07
C VAL A 95 12.14 -16.43 20.42
N ASN A 96 13.10 -16.78 21.28
CA ASN A 96 13.19 -16.29 22.66
C ASN A 96 13.31 -14.76 22.77
N ASP A 97 14.09 -14.11 21.91
CA ASP A 97 14.26 -12.66 21.91
C ASP A 97 14.00 -12.03 20.53
N PRO A 98 12.73 -11.75 20.18
CA PRO A 98 12.37 -11.12 18.91
C PRO A 98 12.95 -9.71 18.71
N TYR A 99 13.36 -9.02 19.78
CA TYR A 99 13.87 -7.64 19.70
C TYR A 99 15.30 -7.59 19.17
N SER A 100 16.07 -8.66 19.29
CA SER A 100 17.43 -8.74 18.73
C SER A 100 17.47 -9.14 17.26
N HIS A 101 16.33 -9.51 16.66
CA HIS A 101 16.25 -9.94 15.26
C HIS A 101 15.89 -8.79 14.30
N SER A 102 16.65 -7.70 14.35
CA SER A 102 16.47 -6.58 13.42
C SER A 102 16.78 -7.01 11.97
N PRO A 103 15.93 -6.66 10.98
CA PRO A 103 16.26 -6.81 9.57
C PRO A 103 17.50 -6.03 9.15
N ILE A 104 18.26 -6.57 8.18
CA ILE A 104 19.36 -5.85 7.52
C ILE A 104 18.84 -4.50 7.00
N GLY A 105 19.60 -3.44 7.28
CA GLY A 105 19.24 -2.06 6.89
C GLY A 105 18.28 -1.36 7.85
N VAL A 106 17.87 -2.00 8.96
CA VAL A 106 17.10 -1.36 10.04
C VAL A 106 17.94 -1.36 11.31
N CYS A 107 18.18 -0.18 11.88
CA CYS A 107 18.93 -0.09 13.13
C CYS A 107 18.12 -0.71 14.29
N LEU A 108 18.83 -1.23 15.29
CA LEU A 108 18.20 -1.96 16.39
C LEU A 108 17.22 -1.09 17.20
N ASP A 109 17.55 0.19 17.36
CA ASP A 109 16.70 1.13 18.11
C ASP A 109 15.40 1.45 17.39
N ASP A 110 15.46 1.64 16.06
CA ASP A 110 14.26 1.81 15.23
C ASP A 110 13.39 0.56 15.26
N TRP A 111 14.00 -0.62 15.18
CA TRP A 111 13.31 -1.90 15.27
C TRP A 111 12.56 -2.05 16.60
N LYS A 112 13.25 -1.82 17.73
CA LYS A 112 12.65 -1.85 19.07
C LYS A 112 11.51 -0.83 19.18
N HIS A 113 11.74 0.40 18.74
CA HIS A 113 10.72 1.45 18.76
C HIS A 113 9.48 1.08 17.93
N MET A 114 9.66 0.47 16.75
CA MET A 114 8.54 0.01 15.93
C MET A 114 7.71 -1.06 16.65
N ILE A 115 8.36 -2.00 17.32
CA ILE A 115 7.67 -3.04 18.09
C ILE A 115 6.81 -2.41 19.17
N ASP A 116 7.40 -1.55 20.00
CA ASP A 116 6.73 -1.04 21.20
C ASP A 116 5.68 0.04 20.85
N VAL A 117 6.03 1.00 20.00
CA VAL A 117 5.21 2.20 19.75
C VAL A 117 4.26 2.03 18.57
N ALA A 118 4.67 1.30 17.53
CA ALA A 118 3.84 1.17 16.33
C ALA A 118 2.96 -0.09 16.33
N TRP A 119 3.36 -1.17 17.02
CA TRP A 119 2.68 -2.46 16.93
C TRP A 119 2.07 -2.93 18.25
N LYS A 120 2.74 -2.71 19.38
CA LYS A 120 2.28 -3.11 20.71
C LYS A 120 1.57 -2.01 21.50
N ASP A 121 1.58 -0.77 21.01
CA ASP A 121 0.82 0.32 21.61
C ASP A 121 -0.66 -0.05 21.78
N ALA A 122 -1.19 0.21 22.98
CA ALA A 122 -2.53 -0.23 23.40
C ALA A 122 -3.63 0.38 22.53
N SER A 123 -3.47 1.64 22.12
CA SER A 123 -4.42 2.33 21.23
C SER A 123 -4.43 1.70 19.84
N HIS A 124 -3.25 1.42 19.28
CA HIS A 124 -3.11 0.70 18.01
C HIS A 124 -3.70 -0.71 18.08
N LEU A 125 -3.45 -1.46 19.14
CA LEU A 125 -4.01 -2.80 19.32
C LEU A 125 -5.53 -2.77 19.44
N LYS A 126 -6.10 -1.82 20.21
CA LYS A 126 -7.56 -1.64 20.33
C LYS A 126 -8.20 -1.37 18.97
N ARG A 127 -7.65 -0.41 18.20
CA ARG A 127 -8.15 -0.09 16.86
C ARG A 127 -8.00 -1.25 15.89
N SER A 128 -6.87 -1.96 15.94
CA SER A 128 -6.63 -3.12 15.08
C SER A 128 -7.58 -4.28 15.39
N LYS A 129 -7.89 -4.54 16.66
CA LYS A 129 -8.85 -5.57 17.08
C LYS A 129 -10.26 -5.20 16.63
N ALA A 130 -10.68 -3.96 16.88
CA ALA A 130 -11.99 -3.46 16.43
C ALA A 130 -12.13 -3.53 14.90
N GLY A 131 -11.11 -3.10 14.15
CA GLY A 131 -11.12 -3.18 12.70
C GLY A 131 -11.24 -4.62 12.18
N LYS A 132 -10.51 -5.57 12.77
CA LYS A 132 -10.63 -7.00 12.43
C LYS A 132 -12.02 -7.55 12.76
N ALA A 133 -12.57 -7.21 13.93
CA ALA A 133 -13.90 -7.65 14.34
C ALA A 133 -14.98 -7.09 13.39
N ASN A 134 -14.91 -5.80 13.06
CA ASN A 134 -15.80 -5.17 12.09
C ASN A 134 -15.69 -5.85 10.72
N MET A 135 -14.47 -6.13 10.25
CA MET A 135 -14.25 -6.85 8.99
C MET A 135 -14.82 -8.27 9.02
N SER A 136 -14.78 -8.98 10.15
CA SER A 136 -15.36 -10.32 10.28
C SER A 136 -16.89 -10.34 10.31
N LEU A 137 -17.54 -9.20 10.60
CA LEU A 137 -18.99 -9.05 10.58
C LEU A 137 -19.53 -8.74 9.17
N LEU A 138 -18.66 -8.41 8.22
CA LEU A 138 -19.08 -8.12 6.87
C LEU A 138 -19.55 -9.42 6.21
N PRO A 139 -20.72 -9.42 5.54
CA PRO A 139 -21.28 -10.63 4.94
C PRO A 139 -20.50 -11.10 3.69
N TYR A 140 -19.43 -10.39 3.34
CA TYR A 140 -18.58 -10.69 2.18
C TYR A 140 -17.11 -10.41 2.50
N ASN A 141 -16.23 -11.20 1.88
CA ASN A 141 -14.80 -10.91 1.88
C ASN A 141 -14.53 -9.76 0.91
N HIS A 142 -14.11 -8.60 1.40
CA HIS A 142 -13.61 -7.52 0.52
C HIS A 142 -12.39 -8.01 -0.27
N THR A 143 -12.55 -8.15 -1.60
CA THR A 143 -11.46 -8.39 -2.57
C THR A 143 -11.05 -7.12 -3.31
N SER A 144 -11.63 -5.96 -2.97
CA SER A 144 -11.50 -4.68 -3.67
C SER A 144 -10.15 -3.96 -3.44
N GLY A 145 -9.05 -4.72 -3.46
CA GLY A 145 -7.69 -4.21 -3.62
C GLY A 145 -6.89 -4.94 -4.72
N SER A 146 -7.45 -5.97 -5.36
CA SER A 146 -6.66 -6.92 -6.18
C SER A 146 -7.03 -6.95 -7.67
N ARG A 147 -8.12 -6.27 -8.10
CA ARG A 147 -8.60 -6.35 -9.48
C ARG A 147 -8.14 -5.10 -10.26
N SER A 148 -7.50 -5.31 -11.41
CA SER A 148 -7.07 -4.22 -12.30
C SER A 148 -8.28 -3.48 -12.88
N PHE A 149 -8.09 -2.23 -13.30
CA PHE A 149 -9.16 -1.40 -13.88
C PHE A 149 -9.96 -2.10 -15.00
N PRO A 150 -9.33 -2.84 -15.94
CA PRO A 150 -10.07 -3.61 -16.96
C PRO A 150 -11.00 -4.67 -16.38
N ILE A 151 -10.59 -5.35 -15.30
CA ILE A 151 -11.41 -6.36 -14.63
C ILE A 151 -12.61 -5.69 -13.94
N ALA A 152 -12.41 -4.51 -13.34
CA ALA A 152 -13.51 -3.75 -12.74
C ALA A 152 -14.56 -3.34 -13.79
N MET A 153 -14.13 -2.84 -14.96
CA MET A 153 -15.02 -2.47 -16.07
C MET A 153 -15.80 -3.68 -16.60
N SER A 154 -15.13 -4.80 -16.85
CA SER A 154 -15.80 -6.03 -17.32
C SER A 154 -16.85 -6.55 -16.35
N LEU A 155 -16.65 -6.39 -15.05
CA LEU A 155 -17.62 -6.80 -14.03
C LEU A 155 -18.79 -5.83 -13.94
N MET A 156 -18.57 -4.51 -14.12
CA MET A 156 -19.65 -3.54 -14.22
C MET A 156 -20.54 -3.84 -15.44
N ASP A 157 -19.93 -4.15 -16.59
CA ASP A 157 -20.68 -4.54 -17.80
C ASP A 157 -21.47 -5.83 -17.56
N ALA A 158 -20.88 -6.82 -16.87
CA ALA A 158 -21.58 -8.04 -16.49
C ALA A 158 -22.76 -7.78 -15.54
N MET A 159 -22.64 -6.85 -14.58
CA MET A 159 -23.74 -6.43 -13.70
C MET A 159 -24.86 -5.74 -14.48
N VAL A 160 -24.52 -4.85 -15.41
CA VAL A 160 -25.51 -4.14 -16.25
C VAL A 160 -26.26 -5.13 -17.12
N ASN A 161 -25.56 -6.07 -17.75
CA ASN A 161 -26.16 -7.10 -18.59
C ASN A 161 -27.05 -8.05 -17.78
N LEU A 162 -26.62 -8.45 -16.57
CA LEU A 162 -27.44 -9.29 -15.70
C LEU A 162 -28.68 -8.56 -15.17
N GLN A 163 -28.57 -7.26 -14.89
CA GLN A 163 -29.73 -6.46 -14.52
C GLN A 163 -30.72 -6.35 -15.69
N ALA A 164 -30.25 -6.15 -16.91
CA ALA A 164 -31.10 -6.08 -18.09
C ALA A 164 -31.88 -7.40 -18.30
N THR A 165 -31.20 -8.54 -18.24
CA THR A 165 -31.83 -9.86 -18.44
C THR A 165 -32.84 -10.20 -17.35
N VAL A 166 -32.55 -9.82 -16.11
CA VAL A 166 -33.40 -10.13 -14.96
C VAL A 166 -34.58 -9.15 -14.84
N THR A 167 -34.43 -7.93 -15.37
CA THR A 167 -35.53 -6.97 -15.55
C THR A 167 -36.49 -7.44 -16.65
N ASP A 168 -35.98 -7.96 -17.76
CA ASP A 168 -36.79 -8.56 -18.83
C ASP A 168 -37.56 -9.82 -18.36
N ALA A 169 -37.02 -10.54 -17.37
CA ALA A 169 -37.68 -11.66 -16.71
C ALA A 169 -38.66 -11.26 -15.60
N GLY A 170 -38.83 -9.95 -15.32
CA GLY A 170 -39.80 -9.41 -14.37
C GLY A 170 -39.42 -9.51 -12.89
N ILE A 171 -38.15 -9.77 -12.56
CA ILE A 171 -37.69 -9.90 -11.17
C ILE A 171 -36.51 -8.93 -10.95
N PRO A 172 -36.71 -7.62 -10.77
CA PRO A 172 -35.57 -6.71 -10.59
C PRO A 172 -34.77 -7.10 -9.34
N LEU A 173 -33.49 -7.44 -9.53
CA LEU A 173 -32.57 -7.70 -8.43
C LEU A 173 -32.09 -6.38 -7.82
N THR A 174 -31.86 -6.41 -6.51
CA THR A 174 -31.20 -5.31 -5.82
C THR A 174 -29.72 -5.26 -6.21
N HIS A 175 -29.11 -4.07 -6.11
CA HIS A 175 -27.68 -3.88 -6.38
C HIS A 175 -26.78 -4.83 -5.56
N GLU A 176 -27.19 -5.17 -4.33
CA GLU A 176 -26.46 -6.11 -3.48
C GLU A 176 -26.54 -7.55 -4.01
N GLU A 177 -27.69 -7.96 -4.54
CA GLU A 177 -27.88 -9.29 -5.15
C GLU A 177 -27.11 -9.42 -6.47
N LEU A 178 -27.11 -8.39 -7.31
CA LEU A 178 -26.26 -8.32 -8.53
C LEU A 178 -24.79 -8.47 -8.16
N SER A 179 -24.35 -7.74 -7.14
CA SER A 179 -22.97 -7.79 -6.66
C SER A 179 -22.56 -9.17 -6.17
N ARG A 180 -23.43 -9.86 -5.44
CA ARG A 180 -23.17 -11.23 -4.97
C ARG A 180 -23.12 -12.27 -6.09
N GLN A 181 -23.74 -12.02 -7.23
CA GLN A 181 -23.73 -12.95 -8.37
C GLN A 181 -22.53 -12.73 -9.28
N VAL A 182 -22.14 -11.47 -9.51
CA VAL A 182 -21.05 -11.13 -10.46
C VAL A 182 -19.67 -11.13 -9.81
N LEU A 183 -19.55 -10.80 -8.52
CA LEU A 183 -18.24 -10.56 -7.88
C LEU A 183 -17.65 -11.77 -7.12
N ARG A 184 -18.24 -12.97 -7.24
CA ARG A 184 -17.69 -14.19 -6.60
C ARG A 184 -16.32 -14.58 -7.15
#